data_AF-A0A3C0C0B7-F1
#
_entry.id   AF-A0A3C0C0B7-F1
#
_cell.length_a   1.000
_cell.length_b   1.000
_cell.length_c   1.000
_cell.angle_alpha   90.00
_cell.angle_beta   90.00
_cell.angle_gamma   90.00
#
_symmetry.space_group_name_H-M   'P 1'
#
loop_
_entity.id
_entity.type
_entity.pdbx_description
1 polymer ?
#
loop_
_entity_poly.entity_id
_entity_poly.type
_entity_poly.pdbx_seq_one_letter_code
_entity_poly.pdbx_strand_id
1 'polypeptide(L)'
;GLWKYSRHPNYFGDFLQWFAIFVLSLSTGSLLGVVAPAMMLFIFFKLTIRLLEKPQSKKRPGYNQYIDETNMFFPGPSKAKD
;
A
#
# COMPACT_ATOMS: atom_id res chain seq x y z
N GLY A 1 -16.20 2.99 -1.27
CA GLY A 1 -15.33 2.57 -2.38
C GLY A 1 -14.16 1.74 -1.87
N LEU A 2 -13.14 1.47 -2.70
CA LEU A 2 -11.99 0.62 -2.35
C LEU A 2 -11.25 1.06 -1.07
N TRP A 3 -11.27 2.37 -0.79
CA TRP A 3 -10.68 2.97 0.41
C TRP A 3 -11.29 2.50 1.74
N LYS A 4 -12.45 1.83 1.73
CA LYS A 4 -12.99 1.17 2.93
C LYS A 4 -12.15 -0.04 3.37
N TYR A 5 -11.46 -0.68 2.43
CA TYR A 5 -10.75 -1.94 2.68
C TYR A 5 -9.24 -1.76 2.88
N SER A 6 -8.69 -0.64 2.39
CA SER A 6 -7.29 -0.22 2.57
C SER A 6 -7.20 1.29 2.44
N ARG A 7 -6.27 1.93 3.15
CA ARG A 7 -6.06 3.38 3.08
C ARG A 7 -5.41 3.80 1.76
N HIS A 8 -4.63 2.90 1.15
CA HIS A 8 -3.92 3.12 -0.10
C HIS A 8 -4.14 1.97 -1.09
N PRO A 9 -5.39 1.72 -1.54
CA PRO A 9 -5.72 0.62 -2.44
C PRO A 9 -5.07 0.80 -3.82
N ASN A 10 -4.79 2.05 -4.22
CA ASN A 10 -4.03 2.40 -5.41
C ASN A 10 -2.57 1.92 -5.33
N TYR A 11 -1.88 2.14 -4.21
CA TYR A 11 -0.50 1.67 -4.04
C TYR A 11 -0.39 0.15 -4.02
N PHE A 12 -1.42 -0.53 -3.50
CA PHE A 12 -1.53 -1.98 -3.64
C PHE A 12 -1.68 -2.41 -5.11
N GLY A 13 -2.51 -1.71 -5.89
CA GLY A 13 -2.66 -1.95 -7.32
C GLY A 13 -1.35 -1.75 -8.09
N ASP A 14 -0.64 -0.66 -7.82
CA ASP A 14 0.67 -0.37 -8.42
C ASP A 14 1.68 -1.48 -8.09
N PHE A 15 1.76 -1.89 -6.82
CA PHE A 15 2.62 -3.01 -6.41
C PHE A 15 2.24 -4.30 -7.14
N LEU A 16 0.94 -4.62 -7.24
CA LEU A 16 0.46 -5.83 -7.90
C LEU A 16 0.84 -5.84 -9.39
N GLN A 17 0.79 -4.69 -10.06
CA GLN A 17 1.22 -4.54 -11.44
C GLN A 17 2.73 -4.83 -11.58
N TRP A 18 3.58 -4.21 -10.76
CA TRP A 18 5.03 -4.45 -10.82
C TRP A 18 5.41 -5.87 -10.41
N PHE A 19 4.68 -6.45 -9.46
CA PHE A 19 4.86 -7.83 -9.07
C PHE A 19 4.48 -8.80 -10.20
N ALA A 20 3.39 -8.53 -10.93
CA ALA A 20 3.00 -9.33 -12.10
C ALA A 20 4.08 -9.27 -13.20
N ILE A 21 4.63 -8.09 -13.48
CA ILE A 21 5.75 -7.93 -14.43
C ILE A 21 6.97 -8.75 -13.98
N PHE A 22 7.31 -8.71 -12.69
CA PHE A 22 8.37 -9.54 -12.14
C PHE A 22 8.10 -11.03 -12.34
N VAL A 23 6.89 -11.52 -12.03
CA VAL A 23 6.51 -12.93 -12.24
C VAL A 23 6.66 -13.34 -13.71
N LEU A 24 6.23 -12.48 -14.65
CA LEU A 24 6.43 -12.73 -16.08
C LEU A 24 7.92 -12.78 -16.48
N SER A 25 8.75 -11.91 -15.88
CA SER A 25 10.19 -11.89 -16.14
C SER A 25 10.95 -13.11 -15.61
N LEU A 26 10.36 -13.91 -14.71
CA LEU A 26 10.98 -15.15 -14.22
C LEU A 26 11.28 -16.15 -15.35
N SER A 27 10.52 -16.08 -16.45
CA SER A 27 10.78 -16.86 -17.67
C SER A 27 12.16 -16.60 -18.28
N THR A 28 12.80 -15.47 -17.98
CA THR A 28 14.15 -15.11 -18.45
C THR A 28 15.26 -15.76 -17.62
N GLY A 29 14.93 -16.46 -16.53
CA GLY A 29 15.89 -17.08 -15.61
C GLY A 29 16.59 -16.09 -14.66
N SER A 30 16.29 -14.79 -14.76
CA SER A 30 16.86 -13.76 -13.89
C SER A 30 15.91 -13.40 -12.74
N LEU A 31 16.44 -13.35 -11.52
CA LEU A 31 15.73 -12.86 -10.34
C LEU A 31 15.89 -11.34 -10.13
N LEU A 32 16.70 -10.66 -10.96
CA LEU A 32 16.97 -9.21 -10.79
C LEU A 32 15.69 -8.36 -10.89
N GLY A 33 14.64 -8.86 -11.57
CA GLY A 33 13.35 -8.20 -11.66
C GLY A 33 12.66 -7.97 -10.31
N VAL A 34 13.04 -8.72 -9.25
CA VAL A 34 12.46 -8.56 -7.90
C VAL A 34 12.80 -7.21 -7.27
N VAL A 35 13.88 -6.56 -7.72
CA VAL A 35 14.35 -5.28 -7.17
C VAL A 35 13.28 -4.21 -7.33
N ALA A 36 12.55 -4.19 -8.45
CA ALA A 36 11.51 -3.19 -8.70
C ALA A 36 10.35 -3.24 -7.68
N PRO A 37 9.60 -4.34 -7.53
CA PRO A 37 8.52 -4.42 -6.54
C PRO A 37 9.03 -4.29 -5.10
N ALA A 38 10.24 -4.79 -4.79
CA ALA A 38 10.83 -4.65 -3.46
C ALA A 38 11.16 -3.18 -3.10
N MET A 39 11.77 -2.45 -4.04
CA MET A 39 12.08 -1.02 -3.86
C MET A 39 10.80 -0.18 -3.75
N MET A 40 9.78 -0.51 -4.53
CA MET A 40 8.47 0.16 -4.46
C MET A 40 7.82 0.00 -3.08
N LEU A 41 7.79 -1.24 -2.54
CA LEU A 41 7.30 -1.48 -1.18
C LEU A 41 8.10 -0.67 -0.16
N PHE A 42 9.43 -0.65 -0.25
CA PHE A 42 10.27 0.12 0.66
C PHE A 42 9.89 1.61 0.67
N ILE A 43 9.78 2.23 -0.51
CA ILE A 43 9.45 3.65 -0.66
C ILE A 43 8.05 3.94 -0.10
N PHE A 44 7.05 3.10 -0.44
CA PHE A 44 5.67 3.30 0.01
C PHE A 44 5.54 3.25 1.54
N PHE A 45 6.11 2.22 2.18
CA PHE A 45 5.98 2.02 3.61
C PHE A 45 6.84 2.99 4.45
N LYS A 46 8.03 3.37 3.94
CA LYS A 46 8.95 4.24 4.69
C LYS A 46 8.71 5.73 4.46
N LEU A 47 8.33 6.13 3.26
CA LEU A 47 8.28 7.53 2.86
C LEU A 47 6.86 7.97 2.55
N THR A 48 6.29 7.43 1.47
CA THR A 48 5.08 7.98 0.85
C THR A 48 3.89 8.00 1.79
N ILE A 49 3.52 6.86 2.37
CA ILE A 49 2.32 6.75 3.22
C ILE A 49 2.43 7.67 4.44
N ARG A 50 3.59 7.70 5.10
CA ARG A 50 3.80 8.53 6.30
C ARG A 50 3.72 10.03 5.99
N LEU A 51 4.30 10.45 4.86
CA LEU A 51 4.26 11.84 4.41
C LEU A 51 2.86 12.29 4.02
N LEU A 52 2.04 11.40 3.44
CA LEU A 52 0.66 11.71 3.08
C LEU A 52 -0.29 11.69 4.29
N GLU A 53 -0.15 10.75 5.22
CA GLU A 53 -1.09 10.61 6.34
C GLU A 53 -0.91 11.73 7.39
N LYS A 54 0.33 12.14 7.69
CA LYS A 54 0.64 13.16 8.70
C LYS A 54 -0.12 14.50 8.54
N PRO A 55 -0.20 15.13 7.35
CA PRO A 55 -0.99 16.35 7.17
C PRO A 55 -2.50 16.08 7.18
N GLN A 56 -2.96 14.91 6.75
CA GLN A 56 -4.39 14.57 6.73
C GLN A 56 -4.93 14.39 8.15
N SER A 57 -4.17 13.76 9.06
CA SER A 57 -4.50 13.67 10.48
C SER A 57 -4.71 15.03 11.15
N LYS A 58 -4.06 16.09 10.64
CA LYS A 58 -4.22 17.46 11.16
C LYS A 58 -5.38 18.21 10.52
N LYS A 59 -5.69 17.92 9.26
CA LYS A 59 -6.68 18.68 8.46
C LYS A 59 -8.08 18.10 8.54
N ARG A 60 -8.21 16.78 8.76
CA ARG A 60 -9.49 16.06 8.68
C ARG A 60 -9.88 15.52 10.05
N PRO A 61 -10.92 16.08 10.69
CA PRO A 61 -11.51 15.50 11.90
C PRO A 61 -11.92 14.04 11.63
N GLY A 62 -11.64 13.14 12.58
CA GLY A 62 -11.95 11.71 12.44
C GLY A 62 -10.97 10.90 11.56
N TYR A 63 -9.97 11.52 10.94
CA TYR A 63 -9.01 10.77 10.11
C TYR A 63 -8.14 9.80 10.91
N ASN A 64 -7.85 10.10 12.17
CA ASN A 64 -7.13 9.17 13.05
C ASN A 64 -7.94 7.90 13.33
N GLN A 65 -9.25 8.04 13.57
CA GLN A 65 -10.15 6.88 13.68
C GLN A 65 -10.12 6.05 12.39
N TYR A 66 -10.19 6.70 11.22
CA TYR A 66 -10.03 6.00 9.95
C TYR A 66 -8.67 5.27 9.80
N ILE A 67 -7.57 5.86 10.31
CA ILE A 67 -6.25 5.20 10.34
C ILE A 67 -6.28 3.94 11.23
N ASP A 68 -6.96 4.00 12.37
CA ASP A 68 -6.99 2.90 13.33
C ASP A 68 -7.87 1.74 12.84
N GLU A 69 -8.98 2.05 12.18
CA GLU A 69 -9.95 1.06 11.71
C GLU A 69 -9.56 0.47 10.35
N THR A 70 -8.83 1.19 9.50
CA THR A 70 -8.61 0.76 8.11
C THR A 70 -7.20 0.21 7.88
N ASN A 71 -7.08 -0.90 7.14
CA ASN A 71 -5.78 -1.47 6.76
C ASN A 71 -4.92 -0.46 5.99
N MET A 72 -3.60 -0.45 6.21
CA MET A 72 -2.72 0.52 5.55
C MET A 72 -2.55 0.24 4.05
N PHE A 73 -2.28 -1.01 3.68
CA PHE A 73 -1.82 -1.36 2.33
C PHE A 73 -2.64 -2.51 1.73
N PHE A 74 -2.62 -3.70 2.34
CA PHE A 74 -3.40 -4.84 1.87
C PHE A 74 -4.91 -4.62 2.06
N PRO A 75 -5.72 -4.74 0.99
CA PRO A 75 -7.17 -4.69 1.11
C PRO A 75 -7.70 -5.84 1.95
N GLY A 76 -8.59 -5.55 2.90
CA GLY A 76 -9.17 -6.55 3.78
C GLY A 76 -10.26 -6.00 4.68
N PRO A 77 -10.88 -6.84 5.53
CA PRO A 77 -11.85 -6.40 6.53
C PRO A 77 -11.22 -5.36 7.47
N SER A 78 -12.07 -4.48 8.00
CA SER A 78 -11.68 -3.44 8.96
C SER A 78 -10.98 -4.05 10.16
N LYS A 79 -9.95 -3.37 10.66
CA LYS A 79 -9.24 -3.73 11.89
C LYS A 79 -10.08 -3.46 13.15
N ALA A 80 -11.13 -2.64 13.02
CA ALA A 80 -12.08 -2.41 14.09
C ALA A 80 -12.81 -3.72 14.41
N LYS A 81 -12.42 -4.35 15.52
CA LYS A 81 -13.31 -5.22 16.30
C LYS A 81 -13.97 -4.36 17.36
N ASP A 82 -15.25 -4.63 17.59
CA ASP A 82 -16.14 -4.00 18.58
C ASP A 82 -15.47 -3.70 19.93
#